data_AF-A0A0F8X4A0-F1
#
_entry.id   AF-A0A0F8X4A0-F1
#
_cell.length_a   1.000
_cell.length_b   1.000
_cell.length_c   1.000
_cell.angle_alpha   90.00
_cell.angle_beta   90.00
_cell.angle_gamma   90.00
#
_symmetry.space_group_name_H-M   'P 1'
#
loop_
_entity.id
_entity.type
_entity.pdbx_description
1 polymer ?
#
loop_
_entity_poly.entity_id
_entity_poly.type
_entity_poly.pdbx_seq_one_letter_code
_entity_poly.pdbx_strand_id
1 'polypeptide(L)'
;MSASLPSDLPPRDVDRDSVSSGDSDVSDEEGWEDVEPDDETQPVVGLFSDKIYPDARSMLKESKDKHNFDIRRIQKEFDLDFLETIKLVNYVRSQVKSGNMTPDFSSKDKFEDEIYLKPVLEDDALLYSLDDIEEGELETTSGTEADRRVIELQEDLERLQSQFSEYRLAVQKSLEEQLTKEDEKLAPVEQSAKRATKIEEIDSDYFTSYAYNGIHESMLKDAIRTDSYRDFIYDNKHIFKDKVVLDVGCGTGILSMFCAKAGAKKVISVDNSNIIDRAKEIIYENGFGDVITCIRGKIEEVTLPVKQVDIIVSEWMGYGLLFEAMFDSVIYARDRYLAPDGLMAPSHATLRVAPFADSDFVASHIGFWHNVYGFNMKSMLTGIYDEALVRTVPPSTIPAESEIFLTLPLHTITVQELSFLKEFEVTMKEDVDSLDGWAIWFDIFFMPSRDSAIPDNAIPSEMQKKGVVAFTTGPDGKETHWQQTILLIDHGKKKPVALKKGQTIKGKVGYQKKEKDEKSRSLDITLEWDVQQGEKGAQQWALQ
;
A
#
# COMPACT_ATOMS: atom_id res chain seq x y z
N MET A 1 -20.85 -76.42 -14.47
CA MET A 1 -20.47 -76.49 -15.90
C MET A 1 -19.58 -75.27 -16.14
N SER A 2 -18.24 -75.37 -16.16
CA SER A 2 -17.34 -75.96 -17.18
C SER A 2 -17.30 -75.13 -18.48
N ALA A 3 -16.15 -74.64 -18.99
CA ALA A 3 -14.74 -74.63 -18.52
C ALA A 3 -14.01 -73.40 -19.17
N SER A 4 -12.68 -73.19 -19.25
CA SER A 4 -11.45 -73.98 -18.98
C SER A 4 -10.20 -73.06 -18.89
N LEU A 5 -9.09 -73.57 -18.34
CA LEU A 5 -7.69 -73.09 -18.45
C LEU A 5 -6.97 -73.81 -19.65
N PRO A 6 -5.68 -73.59 -20.04
CA PRO A 6 -4.53 -73.05 -19.28
C PRO A 6 -3.55 -72.11 -20.06
N SER A 7 -2.64 -71.36 -19.38
CA SER A 7 -1.16 -71.53 -19.21
C SER A 7 -0.23 -71.40 -20.45
N ASP A 8 0.85 -70.60 -20.33
CA ASP A 8 2.26 -71.09 -20.26
C ASP A 8 3.32 -69.96 -20.10
N LEU A 9 4.48 -70.33 -19.56
CA LEU A 9 5.77 -69.61 -19.35
C LEU A 9 6.91 -70.58 -19.83
N PRO A 10 8.25 -70.31 -19.81
CA PRO A 10 9.08 -69.18 -19.28
C PRO A 10 10.09 -68.71 -20.38
N PRO A 11 11.42 -68.51 -20.18
CA PRO A 11 12.25 -67.86 -19.11
C PRO A 11 12.86 -66.51 -19.60
N ARG A 12 13.56 -65.63 -18.83
CA ARG A 12 14.31 -65.64 -17.56
C ARG A 12 15.84 -65.88 -17.67
N ASP A 13 16.60 -64.78 -17.76
CA ASP A 13 17.99 -64.52 -17.32
C ASP A 13 18.01 -63.02 -16.90
N VAL A 14 18.49 -62.50 -15.76
CA VAL A 14 19.28 -62.94 -14.59
C VAL A 14 20.81 -62.77 -14.70
N ASP A 15 21.26 -61.55 -14.39
CA ASP A 15 22.36 -61.19 -13.47
C ASP A 15 21.99 -59.80 -12.88
N ARG A 16 22.14 -59.42 -11.60
CA ARG A 16 23.20 -59.58 -10.56
C ARG A 16 24.45 -58.74 -10.86
N ASP A 17 24.99 -57.95 -9.92
CA ASP A 17 24.78 -57.77 -8.47
C ASP A 17 24.35 -56.32 -8.14
N SER A 18 23.59 -55.97 -7.08
CA SER A 18 23.80 -56.09 -5.61
C SER A 18 25.00 -55.25 -5.11
N VAL A 19 24.95 -54.42 -4.05
CA VAL A 19 23.95 -54.07 -2.99
C VAL A 19 24.03 -52.52 -2.73
N SER A 20 23.27 -51.81 -1.87
CA SER A 20 22.52 -52.12 -0.62
C SER A 20 21.39 -51.09 -0.30
N SER A 21 20.80 -51.24 0.91
CA SER A 21 20.00 -50.32 1.76
C SER A 21 20.42 -48.83 1.83
N GLY A 22 19.54 -47.87 2.16
CA GLY A 22 18.07 -47.96 2.43
C GLY A 22 17.52 -46.86 3.37
N ASP A 23 16.19 -46.68 3.37
CA ASP A 23 15.31 -45.89 4.28
C ASP A 23 15.69 -44.47 4.73
N SER A 24 14.92 -43.47 4.25
CA SER A 24 14.14 -42.56 5.12
C SER A 24 13.17 -41.68 4.30
N ASP A 25 11.92 -41.53 4.75
CA ASP A 25 11.03 -40.43 4.32
C ASP A 25 11.57 -39.09 4.84
N VAL A 26 11.66 -38.08 3.96
CA VAL A 26 11.59 -36.65 4.33
C VAL A 26 10.78 -35.93 3.26
N SER A 27 9.92 -35.00 3.68
CA SER A 27 9.21 -34.07 2.80
C SER A 27 9.98 -32.75 2.76
N ASP A 28 10.65 -32.45 1.65
CA ASP A 28 11.33 -31.17 1.47
C ASP A 28 10.45 -30.22 0.67
N GLU A 29 10.16 -29.06 1.29
CA GLU A 29 9.54 -27.92 0.62
C GLU A 29 10.64 -27.18 -0.16
N GLU A 30 10.48 -27.00 -1.47
CA GLU A 30 11.41 -26.18 -2.28
C GLU A 30 11.21 -24.68 -1.98
N GLY A 31 11.69 -24.28 -0.80
CA GLY A 31 11.91 -22.88 -0.43
C GLY A 31 13.06 -22.28 -1.25
N TRP A 32 12.91 -21.02 -1.64
CA TRP A 32 13.89 -20.32 -2.46
C TRP A 32 15.01 -19.73 -1.60
N GLU A 33 15.95 -20.58 -1.17
CA GLU A 33 17.27 -20.16 -0.68
C GLU A 33 18.34 -20.40 -1.76
N ASP A 34 18.78 -19.32 -2.40
CA ASP A 34 20.19 -19.04 -2.75
C ASP A 34 20.25 -17.70 -3.51
N VAL A 35 20.44 -16.62 -2.76
CA VAL A 35 20.83 -15.31 -3.32
C VAL A 35 22.34 -15.22 -3.19
N GLU A 36 23.09 -15.49 -4.26
CA GLU A 36 24.50 -15.09 -4.32
C GLU A 36 24.57 -13.55 -4.34
N PRO A 37 25.46 -12.93 -3.54
CA PRO A 37 25.64 -11.48 -3.56
C PRO A 37 26.48 -11.05 -4.77
N ASP A 38 25.84 -10.40 -5.75
CA ASP A 38 26.50 -9.76 -6.90
C ASP A 38 27.36 -8.56 -6.47
N ASP A 39 28.61 -8.83 -6.09
CA ASP A 39 29.63 -7.81 -5.79
C ASP A 39 30.28 -7.31 -7.11
N GLU A 40 29.54 -6.46 -7.86
CA GLU A 40 29.98 -5.87 -9.16
C GLU A 40 31.18 -4.92 -9.01
N THR A 41 32.36 -5.50 -8.77
CA THR A 41 33.63 -4.79 -8.63
C THR A 41 34.11 -4.17 -9.95
N GLN A 42 33.75 -2.90 -10.18
CA GLN A 42 34.18 -2.15 -11.36
C GLN A 42 35.67 -1.71 -11.25
N PRO A 43 36.49 -1.97 -12.29
CA PRO A 43 37.90 -1.62 -12.29
C PRO A 43 38.13 -0.11 -12.50
N VAL A 44 38.93 0.51 -11.64
CA VAL A 44 39.18 1.98 -11.66
C VAL A 44 40.62 2.35 -12.04
N VAL A 45 40.81 3.55 -12.60
CA VAL A 45 42.14 4.11 -12.88
C VAL A 45 42.68 4.85 -11.66
N GLY A 46 43.98 4.67 -11.37
CA GLY A 46 44.67 5.29 -10.24
C GLY A 46 44.71 6.82 -10.29
N LEU A 47 44.58 7.46 -9.14
CA LEU A 47 44.68 8.92 -8.98
C LEU A 47 46.07 9.48 -9.35
N PHE A 48 47.14 8.70 -9.08
CA PHE A 48 48.54 9.14 -9.20
C PHE A 48 49.33 8.39 -10.30
N SER A 49 48.68 7.54 -11.09
CA SER A 49 49.33 6.74 -12.14
C SER A 49 48.28 6.08 -13.04
N ASP A 50 48.62 5.86 -14.32
CA ASP A 50 47.78 5.15 -15.31
C ASP A 50 47.58 3.63 -15.04
N LYS A 51 47.82 3.19 -13.81
CA LYS A 51 47.57 1.82 -13.35
C LYS A 51 46.07 1.62 -13.11
N ILE A 52 45.54 0.53 -13.65
CA ILE A 52 44.18 0.05 -13.37
C ILE A 52 44.20 -0.81 -12.10
N TYR A 53 43.19 -0.66 -11.26
CA TYR A 53 42.93 -1.40 -10.02
C TYR A 53 41.64 -2.20 -10.16
N PRO A 54 41.48 -3.34 -9.45
CA PRO A 54 40.25 -4.13 -9.52
C PRO A 54 39.04 -3.41 -8.90
N ASP A 55 39.27 -2.52 -7.93
CA ASP A 55 38.24 -1.82 -7.17
C ASP A 55 38.75 -0.48 -6.62
N ALA A 56 37.84 0.40 -6.21
CA ALA A 56 38.15 1.72 -5.67
C ALA A 56 38.87 1.69 -4.30
N ARG A 57 38.55 0.72 -3.43
CA ARG A 57 39.11 0.59 -2.07
C ARG A 57 40.60 0.24 -2.14
N SER A 58 40.99 -0.69 -3.03
CA SER A 58 42.39 -1.02 -3.37
C SER A 58 43.18 0.17 -3.92
N MET A 59 42.55 1.00 -4.77
CA MET A 59 43.16 2.18 -5.37
C MET A 59 43.42 3.29 -4.33
N LEU A 60 42.42 3.57 -3.48
CA LEU A 60 42.56 4.53 -2.39
C LEU A 60 43.59 4.10 -1.34
N LYS A 61 43.68 2.79 -1.04
CA LYS A 61 44.70 2.26 -0.14
C LYS A 61 46.12 2.51 -0.63
N GLU A 62 46.41 2.23 -1.91
CA GLU A 62 47.74 2.53 -2.48
C GLU A 62 48.02 4.04 -2.55
N SER A 63 46.99 4.87 -2.75
CA SER A 63 47.09 6.34 -2.73
C SER A 63 47.43 6.88 -1.33
N LYS A 64 46.82 6.30 -0.28
CA LYS A 64 47.12 6.59 1.13
C LYS A 64 48.54 6.15 1.49
N ASP A 65 48.89 4.90 1.21
CA ASP A 65 50.17 4.28 1.60
C ASP A 65 51.40 4.90 0.89
N LYS A 66 51.26 5.33 -0.38
CA LYS A 66 52.39 5.84 -1.19
C LYS A 66 52.41 7.35 -1.40
N HIS A 67 51.24 7.98 -1.50
CA HIS A 67 51.11 9.41 -1.83
C HIS A 67 50.58 10.25 -0.67
N ASN A 68 50.33 9.64 0.51
CA ASN A 68 49.76 10.29 1.69
C ASN A 68 48.41 10.99 1.40
N PHE A 69 47.68 10.48 0.41
CA PHE A 69 46.38 11.02 -0.02
C PHE A 69 45.25 10.13 0.51
N ASP A 70 44.55 10.62 1.53
CA ASP A 70 43.41 9.97 2.16
C ASP A 70 42.15 10.80 1.87
N ILE A 71 41.39 10.39 0.85
CA ILE A 71 40.21 11.13 0.39
C ILE A 71 39.15 11.25 1.49
N ARG A 72 38.90 10.17 2.26
CA ARG A 72 37.95 10.15 3.38
C ARG A 72 38.35 11.14 4.47
N ARG A 73 39.65 11.27 4.76
CA ARG A 73 40.13 12.29 5.70
C ARG A 73 39.89 13.69 5.16
N ILE A 74 40.21 13.95 3.90
CA ILE A 74 40.07 15.28 3.27
C ILE A 74 38.59 15.70 3.19
N GLN A 75 37.68 14.79 2.86
CA GLN A 75 36.23 15.00 2.90
C GLN A 75 35.76 15.45 4.30
N LYS A 76 36.18 14.73 5.35
CA LYS A 76 35.81 15.03 6.75
C LYS A 76 36.57 16.20 7.36
N GLU A 77 37.70 16.60 6.78
CA GLU A 77 38.53 17.74 7.21
C GLU A 77 38.04 19.09 6.63
N PHE A 78 37.34 19.07 5.48
CA PHE A 78 36.84 20.27 4.80
C PHE A 78 35.32 20.30 4.53
N ASP A 79 34.57 19.34 5.08
CA ASP A 79 33.10 19.21 4.95
C ASP A 79 32.69 19.28 3.46
N LEU A 80 33.21 18.32 2.67
CA LEU A 80 33.05 18.29 1.22
C LEU A 80 31.79 17.52 0.80
N ASP A 81 30.97 18.12 -0.05
CA ASP A 81 29.87 17.40 -0.71
C ASP A 81 30.36 16.48 -1.86
N PHE A 82 29.44 15.77 -2.50
CA PHE A 82 29.70 14.88 -3.63
C PHE A 82 30.37 15.60 -4.83
N LEU A 83 29.87 16.78 -5.21
CA LEU A 83 30.40 17.57 -6.32
C LEU A 83 31.77 18.17 -5.97
N GLU A 84 31.98 18.56 -4.72
CA GLU A 84 33.29 19.02 -4.21
C GLU A 84 34.30 17.89 -4.10
N THR A 85 33.86 16.66 -3.82
CA THR A 85 34.67 15.44 -3.89
C THR A 85 35.08 15.15 -5.35
N ILE A 86 34.16 15.30 -6.32
CA ILE A 86 34.48 15.23 -7.76
C ILE A 86 35.52 16.28 -8.15
N LYS A 87 35.36 17.53 -7.68
CA LYS A 87 36.36 18.59 -7.90
C LYS A 87 37.74 18.21 -7.34
N LEU A 88 37.80 17.65 -6.13
CA LEU A 88 39.07 17.19 -5.52
C LEU A 88 39.74 16.08 -6.35
N VAL A 89 38.99 15.09 -6.83
CA VAL A 89 39.50 14.00 -7.68
C VAL A 89 40.04 14.54 -9.00
N ASN A 90 39.28 15.41 -9.68
CA ASN A 90 39.71 16.04 -10.93
C ASN A 90 40.89 17.00 -10.72
N TYR A 91 40.95 17.73 -9.61
CA TYR A 91 42.12 18.54 -9.24
C TYR A 91 43.37 17.66 -9.14
N VAL A 92 43.35 16.59 -8.33
CA VAL A 92 44.47 15.66 -8.17
C VAL A 92 44.92 15.07 -9.50
N ARG A 93 43.98 14.54 -10.31
CA ARG A 93 44.29 13.98 -11.62
C ARG A 93 44.83 15.03 -12.61
N SER A 94 44.35 16.27 -12.55
CA SER A 94 44.87 17.37 -13.38
C SER A 94 46.31 17.75 -13.01
N GLN A 95 46.64 17.79 -11.71
CA GLN A 95 47.98 18.04 -11.20
C GLN A 95 48.95 16.95 -11.64
N VAL A 96 48.58 15.68 -11.47
CA VAL A 96 49.36 14.51 -11.90
C VAL A 96 49.59 14.52 -13.41
N LYS A 97 48.55 14.79 -14.20
CA LYS A 97 48.61 14.94 -15.67
C LYS A 97 49.48 16.12 -16.14
N SER A 98 49.66 17.14 -15.29
CA SER A 98 50.60 18.26 -15.52
C SER A 98 52.06 17.95 -15.11
N GLY A 99 52.31 16.78 -14.50
CA GLY A 99 53.60 16.33 -13.99
C GLY A 99 53.83 16.59 -12.50
N ASN A 100 52.84 17.11 -11.78
CA ASN A 100 52.92 17.31 -10.33
C ASN A 100 52.42 16.07 -9.57
N MET A 101 53.35 15.23 -9.12
CA MET A 101 53.08 14.02 -8.32
C MET A 101 52.77 14.31 -6.84
N THR A 102 52.79 15.57 -6.41
CA THR A 102 52.43 16.01 -5.06
C THR A 102 51.47 17.22 -5.12
N PRO A 103 50.17 16.98 -5.36
CA PRO A 103 49.13 18.01 -5.32
C PRO A 103 49.04 18.67 -3.93
N ASP A 104 48.70 19.96 -3.88
CA ASP A 104 48.52 20.70 -2.63
C ASP A 104 47.04 20.78 -2.27
N PHE A 105 46.64 19.97 -1.29
CA PHE A 105 45.27 19.91 -0.75
C PHE A 105 45.17 20.51 0.66
N SER A 106 45.99 21.52 0.97
CA SER A 106 46.03 22.17 2.30
C SER A 106 44.91 23.20 2.56
N SER A 107 44.16 23.62 1.54
CA SER A 107 42.92 24.41 1.69
C SER A 107 41.93 24.12 0.56
N LYS A 108 40.63 24.34 0.81
CA LYS A 108 39.52 24.10 -0.14
C LYS A 108 39.66 24.96 -1.41
N ASP A 109 40.11 26.21 -1.25
CA ASP A 109 40.40 27.17 -2.33
C ASP A 109 41.43 26.68 -3.39
N LYS A 110 42.14 25.56 -3.16
CA LYS A 110 43.02 24.93 -4.14
C LYS A 110 42.26 24.18 -5.25
N PHE A 111 41.08 23.66 -4.93
CA PHE A 111 40.29 22.76 -5.78
C PHE A 111 38.81 23.18 -5.91
N GLU A 112 38.40 24.30 -5.33
CA GLU A 112 37.01 24.80 -5.38
C GLU A 112 36.56 25.29 -6.78
N ASP A 113 37.49 25.63 -7.68
CA ASP A 113 37.21 26.18 -9.03
C ASP A 113 36.30 25.26 -9.87
N GLU A 114 35.30 25.85 -10.54
CA GLU A 114 34.34 25.15 -11.41
C GLU A 114 35.01 24.38 -12.56
N ILE A 115 36.23 24.75 -12.96
CA ILE A 115 37.01 24.00 -13.96
C ILE A 115 37.20 22.53 -13.58
N TYR A 116 37.20 22.19 -12.29
CA TYR A 116 37.36 20.82 -11.79
C TYR A 116 36.04 20.02 -11.72
N LEU A 117 34.89 20.64 -12.03
CA LEU A 117 33.65 19.88 -12.31
C LEU A 117 33.72 19.13 -13.65
N LYS A 118 34.71 19.43 -14.51
CA LYS A 118 34.93 18.70 -15.76
C LYS A 118 35.85 17.50 -15.53
N PRO A 119 35.41 16.26 -15.87
CA PRO A 119 36.25 15.06 -15.76
C PRO A 119 37.58 15.17 -16.52
N VAL A 120 38.67 14.75 -15.86
CA VAL A 120 40.03 14.69 -16.46
C VAL A 120 40.27 13.40 -17.24
N LEU A 121 39.48 12.37 -16.92
CA LEU A 121 39.36 11.08 -17.62
C LEU A 121 37.93 10.98 -18.20
N GLU A 122 37.79 10.34 -19.35
CA GLU A 122 36.50 10.02 -19.96
C GLU A 122 36.01 8.66 -19.40
N ASP A 123 34.72 8.52 -19.10
CA ASP A 123 34.10 7.35 -18.45
C ASP A 123 34.78 6.91 -17.13
N ASP A 124 34.96 7.87 -16.22
CA ASP A 124 35.68 7.67 -14.95
C ASP A 124 34.86 6.92 -13.88
N ALA A 125 34.94 5.59 -13.89
CA ALA A 125 34.29 4.68 -12.92
C ALA A 125 34.47 5.08 -11.43
N LEU A 126 35.55 5.77 -11.09
CA LEU A 126 35.77 6.27 -9.72
C LEU A 126 34.77 7.36 -9.31
N LEU A 127 34.31 8.21 -10.22
CA LEU A 127 33.38 9.31 -9.90
C LEU A 127 31.96 8.82 -9.63
N TYR A 128 31.59 7.68 -10.22
CA TYR A 128 30.27 7.05 -10.02
C TYR A 128 30.22 6.21 -8.74
N SER A 129 31.38 5.80 -8.20
CA SER A 129 31.52 4.98 -6.99
C SER A 129 32.04 5.77 -5.77
N LEU A 130 31.92 7.11 -5.79
CA LEU A 130 32.32 7.96 -4.67
C LEU A 130 31.44 7.75 -3.42
N ASP A 131 30.19 7.38 -3.60
CA ASP A 131 29.25 7.11 -2.51
C ASP A 131 29.45 5.69 -1.94
N ASP A 132 29.72 4.68 -2.78
CA ASP A 132 30.03 3.28 -2.37
C ASP A 132 31.33 3.14 -1.55
N ILE A 133 32.09 4.23 -1.43
CA ILE A 133 33.26 4.35 -0.56
C ILE A 133 32.85 4.60 0.91
N GLU A 134 31.56 4.80 1.23
CA GLU A 134 31.02 4.87 2.61
C GLU A 134 30.86 3.50 3.29
N GLU A 135 31.86 2.61 3.20
CA GLU A 135 31.93 1.49 4.16
C GLU A 135 33.34 0.93 4.42
N GLY A 136 33.53 0.32 5.58
CA GLY A 136 34.75 -0.39 5.95
C GLY A 136 35.89 0.47 6.52
N GLU A 137 35.87 0.67 7.84
CA GLU A 137 37.05 0.46 8.71
C GLU A 137 36.59 0.24 10.18
N LEU A 138 35.86 -0.86 10.43
CA LEU A 138 35.63 -1.39 11.78
C LEU A 138 36.59 -2.56 12.04
N GLU A 139 37.64 -2.31 12.83
CA GLU A 139 38.51 -3.38 13.33
C GLU A 139 37.72 -4.32 14.24
N THR A 140 37.96 -5.62 14.11
CA THR A 140 37.15 -6.68 14.76
C THR A 140 37.22 -6.61 16.29
N THR A 141 36.20 -6.03 16.91
CA THR A 141 35.92 -6.13 18.34
C THR A 141 34.47 -6.54 18.56
N SER A 142 34.21 -7.33 19.60
CA SER A 142 32.94 -8.03 19.78
C SER A 142 31.84 -7.12 20.34
N GLY A 143 31.06 -6.51 19.44
CA GLY A 143 29.78 -5.87 19.77
C GLY A 143 28.70 -6.88 20.16
N THR A 144 27.75 -6.44 20.98
CA THR A 144 26.62 -7.21 21.49
C THR A 144 25.34 -6.95 20.69
N GLU A 145 24.27 -7.71 20.97
CA GLU A 145 22.94 -7.53 20.36
C GLU A 145 22.38 -6.11 20.54
N ALA A 146 22.75 -5.42 21.64
CA ALA A 146 22.38 -4.02 21.87
C ALA A 146 23.00 -3.06 20.84
N ASP A 147 24.24 -3.33 20.40
CA ASP A 147 24.97 -2.44 19.48
C ASP A 147 24.41 -2.51 18.06
N ARG A 148 24.01 -3.71 17.61
CA ARG A 148 23.24 -3.88 16.35
C ARG A 148 21.91 -3.12 16.40
N ARG A 149 21.20 -3.23 17.53
CA ARG A 149 19.91 -2.57 17.71
C ARG A 149 20.00 -1.05 17.81
N VAL A 150 21.15 -0.50 18.21
CA VAL A 150 21.43 0.93 18.13
C VAL A 150 21.59 1.37 16.67
N ILE A 151 22.26 0.57 15.83
CA ILE A 151 22.41 0.84 14.39
C ILE A 151 21.04 0.80 13.68
N GLU A 152 20.25 -0.26 13.88
CA GLU A 152 18.85 -0.34 13.36
C GLU A 152 18.03 0.89 13.77
N LEU A 153 18.13 1.32 15.04
CA LEU A 153 17.42 2.50 15.55
C LEU A 153 17.96 3.83 15.03
N GLN A 154 19.18 3.88 14.48
CA GLN A 154 19.73 5.07 13.81
C GLN A 154 19.29 5.13 12.35
N GLU A 155 19.34 4.02 11.62
CA GLU A 155 18.82 3.88 10.25
C GLU A 155 17.31 4.19 10.20
N ASP A 156 16.52 3.68 11.17
CA ASP A 156 15.12 4.03 11.35
C ASP A 156 14.93 5.54 11.60
N LEU A 157 15.81 6.17 12.38
CA LEU A 157 15.76 7.61 12.69
C LEU A 157 16.05 8.48 11.47
N GLU A 158 17.05 8.11 10.67
CA GLU A 158 17.42 8.84 9.44
C GLU A 158 16.38 8.64 8.34
N ARG A 159 15.83 7.43 8.19
CA ARG A 159 14.68 7.16 7.31
C ARG A 159 13.46 7.99 7.72
N LEU A 160 13.16 8.07 9.02
CA LEU A 160 12.04 8.88 9.53
C LEU A 160 12.29 10.39 9.37
N GLN A 161 13.53 10.86 9.53
CA GLN A 161 13.91 12.26 9.29
C GLN A 161 13.80 12.64 7.81
N SER A 162 14.20 11.75 6.90
CA SER A 162 14.03 11.95 5.46
C SER A 162 12.56 12.05 5.08
N GLN A 163 11.74 11.08 5.50
CA GLN A 163 10.29 11.09 5.33
C GLN A 163 9.63 12.35 5.94
N PHE A 164 10.09 12.81 7.10
CA PHE A 164 9.58 14.04 7.71
C PHE A 164 10.01 15.31 6.94
N SER A 165 11.19 15.31 6.32
CA SER A 165 11.65 16.40 5.45
C SER A 165 10.83 16.48 4.16
N GLU A 166 10.61 15.34 3.50
CA GLU A 166 9.74 15.22 2.31
C GLU A 166 8.29 15.62 2.63
N TYR A 167 7.73 15.09 3.73
CA TYR A 167 6.40 15.45 4.21
C TYR A 167 6.28 16.95 4.50
N ARG A 168 7.27 17.56 5.16
CA ARG A 168 7.31 19.01 5.40
C ARG A 168 7.35 19.80 4.09
N LEU A 169 8.05 19.31 3.07
CA LEU A 169 8.15 19.96 1.76
C LEU A 169 6.83 19.84 0.97
N ALA A 170 6.16 18.67 1.04
CA ALA A 170 4.82 18.46 0.51
C ALA A 170 3.76 19.33 1.22
N VAL A 171 3.82 19.43 2.56
CA VAL A 171 2.96 20.32 3.36
C VAL A 171 3.22 21.79 3.03
N GLN A 172 4.48 22.22 2.89
CA GLN A 172 4.79 23.60 2.48
C GLN A 172 4.19 23.90 1.09
N LYS A 173 4.40 23.02 0.12
CA LYS A 173 3.84 23.16 -1.24
C LYS A 173 2.31 23.21 -1.22
N SER A 174 1.66 22.33 -0.46
CA SER A 174 0.20 22.33 -0.26
C SER A 174 -0.29 23.62 0.40
N LEU A 175 0.47 24.19 1.35
CA LEU A 175 0.12 25.45 2.01
C LEU A 175 0.29 26.66 1.08
N GLU A 176 1.33 26.69 0.24
CA GLU A 176 1.52 27.70 -0.81
C GLU A 176 0.41 27.61 -1.89
N GLU A 177 0.01 26.40 -2.29
CA GLU A 177 -1.14 26.15 -3.17
C GLU A 177 -2.49 26.52 -2.52
N GLN A 178 -2.64 26.39 -1.20
CA GLN A 178 -3.84 26.86 -0.48
C GLN A 178 -3.89 28.38 -0.36
N LEU A 179 -2.77 29.03 -0.01
CA LEU A 179 -2.66 30.49 0.12
C LEU A 179 -2.95 31.19 -1.21
N THR A 180 -2.39 30.70 -2.32
CA THR A 180 -2.69 31.21 -3.66
C THR A 180 -4.16 30.99 -4.04
N LYS A 181 -4.74 29.83 -3.72
CA LYS A 181 -6.20 29.55 -3.82
C LYS A 181 -7.06 30.38 -2.84
N GLU A 182 -6.49 31.15 -1.90
CA GLU A 182 -7.26 32.08 -1.03
C GLU A 182 -7.29 33.50 -1.62
N ASP A 183 -6.16 34.00 -2.13
CA ASP A 183 -6.11 35.32 -2.79
C ASP A 183 -7.06 35.39 -4.01
N GLU A 184 -7.19 34.31 -4.78
CA GLU A 184 -8.15 34.25 -5.91
C GLU A 184 -9.63 34.29 -5.47
N LYS A 185 -9.96 33.89 -4.24
CA LYS A 185 -11.35 33.92 -3.73
C LYS A 185 -11.84 35.34 -3.44
N LEU A 186 -10.94 36.32 -3.33
CA LEU A 186 -11.29 37.72 -3.02
C LEU A 186 -11.86 38.50 -4.23
N ALA A 187 -11.86 37.92 -5.44
CA ALA A 187 -12.43 38.53 -6.64
C ALA A 187 -13.97 38.32 -6.75
N PRO A 188 -14.77 39.39 -7.02
CA PRO A 188 -16.23 39.32 -6.92
C PRO A 188 -16.94 38.68 -8.12
N VAL A 189 -17.58 37.54 -7.84
CA VAL A 189 -18.87 37.03 -8.39
C VAL A 189 -18.96 36.71 -9.89
N GLU A 190 -19.04 35.41 -10.18
CA GLU A 190 -20.21 34.80 -10.85
C GLU A 190 -20.47 33.42 -10.21
N GLN A 191 -21.75 33.03 -10.04
CA GLN A 191 -22.13 31.89 -9.16
C GLN A 191 -22.57 30.60 -9.87
N SER A 192 -22.90 30.64 -11.17
CA SER A 192 -23.31 29.46 -11.93
C SER A 192 -22.11 28.65 -12.44
N ALA A 193 -21.15 29.32 -13.08
CA ALA A 193 -19.95 28.67 -13.64
C ALA A 193 -19.09 27.99 -12.57
N LYS A 194 -18.89 28.65 -11.41
CA LYS A 194 -18.05 28.14 -10.31
C LYS A 194 -18.49 26.79 -9.72
N ARG A 195 -19.73 26.34 -9.95
CA ARG A 195 -20.16 25.00 -9.51
C ARG A 195 -19.74 23.91 -10.49
N ALA A 196 -19.74 24.19 -11.79
CA ALA A 196 -19.22 23.25 -12.79
C ALA A 196 -17.70 23.09 -12.64
N THR A 197 -16.95 24.20 -12.56
CA THR A 197 -15.49 24.14 -12.42
C THR A 197 -15.09 23.44 -11.12
N LYS A 198 -15.69 23.78 -9.97
CA LYS A 198 -15.38 23.10 -8.69
C LYS A 198 -15.64 21.59 -8.72
N ILE A 199 -16.65 21.14 -9.47
CA ILE A 199 -16.95 19.70 -9.65
C ILE A 199 -15.92 19.02 -10.57
N GLU A 200 -15.39 19.74 -11.57
CA GLU A 200 -14.30 19.25 -12.43
C GLU A 200 -12.95 19.28 -11.72
N GLU A 201 -12.71 20.29 -10.86
CA GLU A 201 -11.54 20.43 -9.99
C GLU A 201 -11.45 19.25 -8.99
N ILE A 202 -12.51 18.95 -8.24
CA ILE A 202 -12.52 17.84 -7.26
C ILE A 202 -12.32 16.48 -7.94
N ASP A 203 -12.93 16.26 -9.10
CA ASP A 203 -12.78 15.00 -9.86
C ASP A 203 -11.36 14.91 -10.48
N SER A 204 -10.77 16.03 -10.89
CA SER A 204 -9.39 16.12 -11.36
C SER A 204 -8.37 15.88 -10.24
N ASP A 205 -8.54 16.49 -9.08
CA ASP A 205 -7.66 16.33 -7.91
C ASP A 205 -7.63 14.85 -7.47
N TYR A 206 -8.79 14.17 -7.50
CA TYR A 206 -8.88 12.71 -7.31
C TYR A 206 -8.07 11.90 -8.33
N PHE A 207 -8.31 12.07 -9.64
CA PHE A 207 -7.56 11.31 -10.64
C PHE A 207 -6.07 11.69 -10.71
N THR A 208 -5.70 12.83 -10.11
CA THR A 208 -4.31 13.28 -9.94
C THR A 208 -3.63 12.61 -8.75
N SER A 209 -4.32 12.40 -7.62
CA SER A 209 -3.74 11.64 -6.48
C SER A 209 -3.38 10.22 -6.93
N TYR A 210 -4.29 9.55 -7.63
CA TYR A 210 -4.11 8.22 -8.24
C TYR A 210 -3.12 8.20 -9.43
N ALA A 211 -2.45 9.29 -9.76
CA ALA A 211 -1.35 9.32 -10.73
C ALA A 211 0.05 9.20 -10.07
N TYR A 212 0.16 9.29 -8.74
CA TYR A 212 1.44 9.21 -8.03
C TYR A 212 1.81 7.78 -7.61
N ASN A 213 3.09 7.42 -7.78
CA ASN A 213 3.61 6.09 -7.50
C ASN A 213 3.32 5.60 -6.06
N GLY A 214 3.43 6.46 -5.05
CA GLY A 214 3.35 6.05 -3.64
C GLY A 214 2.00 5.44 -3.21
N ILE A 215 0.89 5.85 -3.83
CA ILE A 215 -0.43 5.22 -3.58
C ILE A 215 -0.44 3.80 -4.13
N HIS A 216 0.02 3.61 -5.37
CA HIS A 216 0.12 2.28 -6.00
C HIS A 216 1.13 1.38 -5.28
N GLU A 217 2.22 1.95 -4.77
CA GLU A 217 3.21 1.22 -3.96
C GLU A 217 2.60 0.71 -2.64
N SER A 218 1.85 1.56 -1.92
CA SER A 218 1.11 1.15 -0.72
C SER A 218 0.09 0.04 -1.03
N MET A 219 -0.69 0.22 -2.09
CA MET A 219 -1.70 -0.73 -2.56
C MET A 219 -1.12 -2.07 -3.05
N LEU A 220 0.13 -2.09 -3.55
CA LEU A 220 0.83 -3.31 -3.96
C LEU A 220 1.57 -3.99 -2.78
N LYS A 221 2.05 -3.21 -1.80
CA LYS A 221 2.63 -3.73 -0.54
C LYS A 221 1.57 -4.29 0.41
N ASP A 222 0.31 -3.91 0.26
CA ASP A 222 -0.82 -4.61 0.87
C ASP A 222 -0.99 -6.01 0.26
N ALA A 223 -0.30 -6.97 0.88
CA ALA A 223 -0.35 -8.37 0.49
C ALA A 223 -1.73 -9.00 0.76
N ILE A 224 -2.49 -8.56 1.77
CA ILE A 224 -3.82 -9.14 2.05
C ILE A 224 -4.79 -8.78 0.93
N ARG A 225 -4.77 -7.53 0.47
CA ARG A 225 -5.44 -7.07 -0.76
C ARG A 225 -4.95 -7.88 -1.96
N THR A 226 -3.67 -7.77 -2.29
CA THR A 226 -3.14 -8.21 -3.59
C THR A 226 -3.20 -9.74 -3.74
N ASP A 227 -2.89 -10.49 -2.68
CA ASP A 227 -2.90 -11.95 -2.71
C ASP A 227 -4.32 -12.50 -2.75
N SER A 228 -5.31 -11.86 -2.09
CA SER A 228 -6.70 -12.32 -2.16
C SER A 228 -7.28 -12.29 -3.58
N TYR A 229 -6.93 -11.28 -4.40
CA TYR A 229 -7.28 -11.28 -5.81
C TYR A 229 -6.46 -12.34 -6.58
N ARG A 230 -5.13 -12.38 -6.38
CA ARG A 230 -4.22 -13.32 -7.04
C ARG A 230 -4.68 -14.77 -6.87
N ASP A 231 -4.96 -15.17 -5.64
CA ASP A 231 -5.22 -16.55 -5.25
C ASP A 231 -6.62 -16.97 -5.70
N PHE A 232 -7.63 -16.09 -5.57
CA PHE A 232 -8.93 -16.34 -6.19
C PHE A 232 -8.82 -16.57 -7.70
N ILE A 233 -8.07 -15.72 -8.42
CA ILE A 233 -7.85 -15.84 -9.86
C ILE A 233 -7.06 -17.10 -10.22
N TYR A 234 -6.07 -17.49 -9.40
CA TYR A 234 -5.16 -18.61 -9.68
C TYR A 234 -5.69 -19.99 -9.29
N ASP A 235 -6.46 -20.10 -8.22
CA ASP A 235 -7.15 -21.34 -7.83
C ASP A 235 -8.32 -21.61 -8.79
N ASN A 236 -8.98 -20.54 -9.25
CA ASN A 236 -10.11 -20.60 -10.17
C ASN A 236 -9.73 -20.36 -11.64
N LYS A 237 -8.49 -20.66 -12.05
CA LYS A 237 -8.02 -20.58 -13.46
C LYS A 237 -9.00 -21.17 -14.47
N HIS A 238 -9.67 -22.26 -14.10
CA HIS A 238 -10.66 -22.94 -14.93
C HIS A 238 -11.92 -22.08 -15.25
N ILE A 239 -12.20 -21.05 -14.46
CA ILE A 239 -13.27 -20.06 -14.66
C ILE A 239 -12.80 -18.93 -15.57
N PHE A 240 -11.57 -18.45 -15.39
CA PHE A 240 -10.97 -17.37 -16.19
C PHE A 240 -10.54 -17.81 -17.59
N LYS A 241 -10.23 -19.11 -17.77
CA LYS A 241 -9.72 -19.64 -19.03
C LYS A 241 -10.68 -19.37 -20.20
N ASP A 242 -10.12 -18.90 -21.32
CA ASP A 242 -10.82 -18.62 -22.58
C ASP A 242 -11.89 -17.50 -22.50
N LYS A 243 -12.04 -16.81 -21.35
CA LYS A 243 -13.02 -15.76 -21.09
C LYS A 243 -12.57 -14.34 -21.48
N VAL A 244 -13.53 -13.43 -21.61
CA VAL A 244 -13.31 -11.98 -21.67
C VAL A 244 -13.53 -11.37 -20.29
N VAL A 245 -12.52 -10.68 -19.77
CA VAL A 245 -12.53 -10.04 -18.45
C VAL A 245 -12.51 -8.52 -18.61
N LEU A 246 -13.23 -7.79 -17.76
CA LEU A 246 -13.11 -6.35 -17.56
C LEU A 246 -12.46 -6.09 -16.19
N ASP A 247 -11.44 -5.24 -16.16
CA ASP A 247 -10.76 -4.74 -14.96
C ASP A 247 -11.11 -3.23 -14.82
N VAL A 248 -11.91 -2.89 -13.80
CA VAL A 248 -12.46 -1.53 -13.60
C VAL A 248 -11.68 -0.82 -12.49
N GLY A 249 -11.01 0.29 -12.84
CA GLY A 249 -10.04 0.97 -11.98
C GLY A 249 -8.72 0.20 -11.94
N CYS A 250 -8.20 -0.18 -13.11
CA CYS A 250 -7.11 -1.15 -13.19
C CYS A 250 -5.77 -0.67 -12.59
N GLY A 251 -5.59 0.64 -12.34
CA GLY A 251 -4.37 1.22 -11.80
C GLY A 251 -3.14 0.84 -12.63
N THR A 252 -2.17 0.17 -12.01
CA THR A 252 -0.96 -0.38 -12.65
C THR A 252 -1.19 -1.59 -13.57
N GLY A 253 -2.41 -2.15 -13.60
CA GLY A 253 -2.76 -3.33 -14.40
C GLY A 253 -2.45 -4.68 -13.74
N ILE A 254 -2.11 -4.71 -12.45
CA ILE A 254 -1.73 -5.94 -11.73
C ILE A 254 -2.82 -7.03 -11.77
N LEU A 255 -4.08 -6.66 -11.56
CA LEU A 255 -5.21 -7.60 -11.58
C LEU A 255 -5.48 -8.13 -12.99
N SER A 256 -5.38 -7.26 -14.00
CA SER A 256 -5.39 -7.64 -15.41
C SER A 256 -4.30 -8.64 -15.76
N MET A 257 -3.07 -8.48 -15.25
CA MET A 257 -1.98 -9.43 -15.48
C MET A 257 -2.22 -10.79 -14.79
N PHE A 258 -2.80 -10.82 -13.59
CA PHE A 258 -3.25 -12.07 -12.96
C PHE A 258 -4.30 -12.77 -13.83
N CYS A 259 -5.28 -12.05 -14.36
CA CYS A 259 -6.31 -12.60 -15.25
C CYS A 259 -5.73 -13.17 -16.55
N ALA A 260 -4.80 -12.46 -17.18
CA ALA A 260 -4.11 -12.94 -18.38
C ALA A 260 -3.26 -14.19 -18.09
N LYS A 261 -2.49 -14.18 -16.99
CA LYS A 261 -1.69 -15.32 -16.51
C LYS A 261 -2.54 -16.52 -16.05
N ALA A 262 -3.82 -16.31 -15.75
CA ALA A 262 -4.80 -17.37 -15.52
C ALA A 262 -5.42 -17.97 -16.80
N GLY A 263 -5.11 -17.40 -17.97
CA GLY A 263 -5.58 -17.89 -19.28
C GLY A 263 -6.82 -17.19 -19.83
N ALA A 264 -7.14 -15.98 -19.35
CA ALA A 264 -8.15 -15.14 -19.98
C ALA A 264 -7.82 -14.90 -21.46
N LYS A 265 -8.82 -15.07 -22.34
CA LYS A 265 -8.70 -14.86 -23.79
C LYS A 265 -8.50 -13.39 -24.15
N LYS A 266 -9.08 -12.50 -23.35
CA LYS A 266 -8.88 -11.05 -23.44
C LYS A 266 -9.15 -10.43 -22.08
N VAL A 267 -8.33 -9.48 -21.69
CA VAL A 267 -8.64 -8.55 -20.60
C VAL A 267 -8.82 -7.14 -21.18
N ILE A 268 -9.78 -6.39 -20.65
CA ILE A 268 -10.01 -4.99 -20.98
C ILE A 268 -9.83 -4.21 -19.69
N SER A 269 -8.85 -3.31 -19.65
CA SER A 269 -8.43 -2.61 -18.43
C SER A 269 -8.81 -1.15 -18.55
N VAL A 270 -9.64 -0.64 -17.64
CA VAL A 270 -10.22 0.71 -17.73
C VAL A 270 -9.82 1.52 -16.51
N ASP A 271 -9.22 2.68 -16.76
CA ASP A 271 -8.85 3.66 -15.74
C ASP A 271 -8.79 5.06 -16.38
N ASN A 272 -9.06 6.10 -15.60
CA ASN A 272 -9.12 7.49 -16.06
C ASN A 272 -7.85 8.30 -15.69
N SER A 273 -7.10 7.85 -14.68
CA SER A 273 -5.83 8.45 -14.23
C SER A 273 -4.73 8.32 -15.29
N ASN A 274 -3.67 9.14 -15.17
CA ASN A 274 -2.46 9.02 -15.98
C ASN A 274 -1.72 7.68 -15.76
N ILE A 275 -1.98 6.96 -14.66
CA ILE A 275 -1.34 5.67 -14.37
C ILE A 275 -1.56 4.62 -15.48
N ILE A 276 -2.65 4.71 -16.24
CA ILE A 276 -2.92 3.75 -17.33
C ILE A 276 -1.90 3.82 -18.47
N ASP A 277 -1.17 4.94 -18.60
CA ASP A 277 -0.08 5.05 -19.57
C ASP A 277 1.16 4.27 -19.09
N ARG A 278 1.44 4.25 -17.78
CA ARG A 278 2.41 3.33 -17.13
C ARG A 278 1.95 1.87 -17.18
N ALA A 279 0.65 1.61 -16.98
CA ALA A 279 0.11 0.25 -17.03
C ALA A 279 0.35 -0.42 -18.39
N LYS A 280 0.25 0.33 -19.50
CA LYS A 280 0.58 -0.16 -20.85
C LYS A 280 2.05 -0.57 -20.98
N GLU A 281 2.96 0.22 -20.43
CA GLU A 281 4.41 -0.05 -20.43
C GLU A 281 4.67 -1.36 -19.66
N ILE A 282 4.19 -1.46 -18.41
CA ILE A 282 4.30 -2.66 -17.55
C ILE A 282 3.72 -3.92 -18.22
N ILE A 283 2.51 -3.81 -18.80
CA ILE A 283 1.81 -4.92 -19.47
C ILE A 283 2.56 -5.39 -20.73
N TYR A 284 3.19 -4.48 -21.46
CA TYR A 284 3.99 -4.79 -22.64
C TYR A 284 5.30 -5.48 -22.24
N GLU A 285 6.02 -4.95 -21.25
CA GLU A 285 7.26 -5.52 -20.71
C GLU A 285 7.06 -6.93 -20.14
N ASN A 286 5.92 -7.18 -19.50
CA ASN A 286 5.52 -8.51 -19.01
C ASN A 286 4.94 -9.44 -20.11
N GLY A 287 4.95 -9.02 -21.38
CA GLY A 287 4.56 -9.86 -22.52
C GLY A 287 3.05 -10.08 -22.69
N PHE A 288 2.19 -9.32 -22.01
CA PHE A 288 0.74 -9.49 -22.02
C PHE A 288 -0.01 -8.56 -22.99
N GLY A 289 0.70 -7.73 -23.77
CA GLY A 289 0.12 -6.72 -24.67
C GLY A 289 -0.85 -7.25 -25.76
N ASP A 290 -0.72 -8.52 -26.17
CA ASP A 290 -1.67 -9.15 -27.11
C ASP A 290 -3.00 -9.57 -26.44
N VAL A 291 -3.00 -9.75 -25.11
CA VAL A 291 -4.15 -10.25 -24.33
C VAL A 291 -4.89 -9.10 -23.64
N ILE A 292 -4.16 -8.12 -23.10
CA ILE A 292 -4.69 -7.05 -22.27
C ILE A 292 -4.83 -5.76 -23.09
N THR A 293 -6.00 -5.12 -23.07
CA THR A 293 -6.26 -3.86 -23.77
C THR A 293 -6.63 -2.75 -22.79
N CYS A 294 -5.69 -1.84 -22.55
CA CYS A 294 -5.89 -0.67 -21.72
C CYS A 294 -6.69 0.42 -22.45
N ILE A 295 -7.76 0.92 -21.84
CA ILE A 295 -8.64 1.99 -22.36
C ILE A 295 -8.67 3.12 -21.33
N ARG A 296 -8.17 4.29 -21.72
CA ARG A 296 -8.18 5.48 -20.85
C ARG A 296 -9.54 6.16 -20.87
N GLY A 297 -10.12 6.38 -19.70
CA GLY A 297 -11.38 7.09 -19.49
C GLY A 297 -12.22 6.49 -18.35
N LYS A 298 -13.31 7.16 -17.98
CA LYS A 298 -14.27 6.67 -16.99
C LYS A 298 -15.15 5.57 -17.60
N ILE A 299 -15.52 4.56 -16.84
CA ILE A 299 -16.26 3.39 -17.35
C ILE A 299 -17.67 3.75 -17.88
N GLU A 300 -18.22 4.86 -17.38
CA GLU A 300 -19.45 5.52 -17.81
C GLU A 300 -19.35 6.06 -19.25
N GLU A 301 -18.20 6.66 -19.56
CA GLU A 301 -17.94 7.46 -20.77
C GLU A 301 -17.33 6.61 -21.91
N VAL A 302 -16.55 5.57 -21.59
CA VAL A 302 -15.91 4.71 -22.58
C VAL A 302 -16.86 3.65 -23.17
N THR A 303 -16.62 3.29 -24.43
CA THR A 303 -17.27 2.15 -25.10
C THR A 303 -16.29 1.01 -25.24
N LEU A 304 -16.59 -0.13 -24.62
CA LEU A 304 -15.74 -1.31 -24.70
C LEU A 304 -15.75 -1.93 -26.13
N PRO A 305 -14.65 -2.59 -26.56
CA PRO A 305 -14.58 -3.26 -27.87
C PRO A 305 -15.41 -4.56 -27.96
N VAL A 306 -16.27 -4.83 -26.97
CA VAL A 306 -17.14 -6.00 -26.85
C VAL A 306 -18.52 -5.56 -26.35
N LYS A 307 -19.57 -6.34 -26.64
CA LYS A 307 -20.92 -6.06 -26.12
C LYS A 307 -21.07 -6.43 -24.64
N GLN A 308 -20.46 -7.54 -24.23
CA GLN A 308 -20.49 -8.06 -22.87
C GLN A 308 -19.15 -8.72 -22.52
N VAL A 309 -18.91 -8.90 -21.23
CA VAL A 309 -17.78 -9.62 -20.63
C VAL A 309 -18.29 -10.75 -19.73
N ASP A 310 -17.49 -11.81 -19.59
CA ASP A 310 -17.81 -12.96 -18.75
C ASP A 310 -17.57 -12.67 -17.26
N ILE A 311 -16.56 -11.86 -16.95
CA ILE A 311 -16.10 -11.57 -15.59
C ILE A 311 -15.79 -10.08 -15.47
N ILE A 312 -16.21 -9.47 -14.37
CA ILE A 312 -15.69 -8.17 -13.89
C ILE A 312 -14.80 -8.44 -12.68
N VAL A 313 -13.56 -8.01 -12.77
CA VAL A 313 -12.66 -7.82 -11.64
C VAL A 313 -12.61 -6.31 -11.36
N SER A 314 -12.66 -5.92 -10.10
CA SER A 314 -12.45 -4.53 -9.71
C SER A 314 -12.06 -4.46 -8.25
N GLU A 315 -11.04 -3.66 -7.96
CA GLU A 315 -10.74 -3.20 -6.62
C GLU A 315 -11.26 -1.77 -6.53
N TRP A 316 -12.30 -1.58 -5.72
CA TRP A 316 -13.13 -0.37 -5.66
C TRP A 316 -13.32 0.15 -4.24
N MET A 317 -12.74 -0.54 -3.24
CA MET A 317 -13.12 -0.37 -1.85
C MET A 317 -12.48 0.90 -1.29
N GLY A 318 -13.32 1.82 -0.81
CA GLY A 318 -12.85 2.99 -0.07
C GLY A 318 -12.66 2.70 1.41
N TYR A 319 -12.15 3.68 2.15
CA TYR A 319 -12.26 3.71 3.60
C TYR A 319 -13.73 3.59 4.04
N GLY A 320 -14.00 2.85 5.13
CA GLY A 320 -15.38 2.52 5.52
C GLY A 320 -16.17 1.78 4.43
N LEU A 321 -15.50 1.08 3.51
CA LEU A 321 -15.98 0.43 2.28
C LEU A 321 -16.47 1.37 1.16
N LEU A 322 -17.27 2.39 1.49
CA LEU A 322 -18.04 3.17 0.51
C LEU A 322 -17.56 4.62 0.31
N PHE A 323 -16.43 5.02 0.90
CA PHE A 323 -15.77 6.27 0.57
C PHE A 323 -15.30 6.30 -0.90
N GLU A 324 -15.03 7.49 -1.44
CA GLU A 324 -14.69 7.78 -2.84
C GLU A 324 -15.79 7.45 -3.88
N ALA A 325 -16.83 6.72 -3.49
CA ALA A 325 -18.00 6.32 -4.28
C ALA A 325 -17.71 5.52 -5.58
N MET A 326 -16.54 4.89 -5.68
CA MET A 326 -16.11 4.13 -6.86
C MET A 326 -17.01 2.93 -7.18
N PHE A 327 -17.74 2.40 -6.19
CA PHE A 327 -18.68 1.30 -6.43
C PHE A 327 -19.86 1.66 -7.35
N ASP A 328 -20.23 2.94 -7.45
CA ASP A 328 -21.24 3.44 -8.41
C ASP A 328 -20.82 3.08 -9.85
N SER A 329 -19.54 3.28 -10.17
CA SER A 329 -18.92 2.97 -11.47
C SER A 329 -18.86 1.47 -11.74
N VAL A 330 -18.62 0.65 -10.70
CA VAL A 330 -18.61 -0.82 -10.80
C VAL A 330 -20.02 -1.37 -11.03
N ILE A 331 -21.04 -0.80 -10.37
CA ILE A 331 -22.45 -1.12 -10.63
C ILE A 331 -22.83 -0.76 -12.07
N TYR A 332 -22.43 0.42 -12.57
CA TYR A 332 -22.64 0.78 -13.97
C TYR A 332 -21.96 -0.21 -14.94
N ALA A 333 -20.70 -0.60 -14.66
CA ALA A 333 -19.97 -1.57 -15.45
C ALA A 333 -20.69 -2.93 -15.49
N ARG A 334 -21.17 -3.40 -14.33
CA ARG A 334 -21.95 -4.63 -14.17
C ARG A 334 -23.24 -4.58 -15.00
N ASP A 335 -24.08 -3.58 -14.78
CA ASP A 335 -25.42 -3.50 -15.36
C ASP A 335 -25.40 -3.23 -16.87
N ARG A 336 -24.30 -2.66 -17.39
CA ARG A 336 -24.10 -2.38 -18.81
C ARG A 336 -23.37 -3.48 -19.58
N TYR A 337 -22.34 -4.10 -18.98
CA TYR A 337 -21.38 -4.94 -19.71
C TYR A 337 -21.27 -6.38 -19.19
N LEU A 338 -21.75 -6.75 -18.00
CA LEU A 338 -21.66 -8.14 -17.55
C LEU A 338 -22.63 -9.06 -18.33
N ALA A 339 -22.21 -10.29 -18.61
CA ALA A 339 -23.11 -11.34 -19.09
C ALA A 339 -24.16 -11.72 -18.02
N PRO A 340 -25.34 -12.25 -18.39
CA PRO A 340 -26.38 -12.62 -17.41
C PRO A 340 -25.93 -13.71 -16.43
N ASP A 341 -25.06 -14.61 -16.87
CA ASP A 341 -24.36 -15.66 -16.12
C ASP A 341 -22.96 -15.23 -15.64
N GLY A 342 -22.58 -13.96 -15.88
CA GLY A 342 -21.24 -13.44 -15.58
C GLY A 342 -20.98 -13.22 -14.09
N LEU A 343 -19.68 -13.19 -13.76
CA LEU A 343 -19.14 -13.19 -12.39
C LEU A 343 -18.57 -11.84 -11.98
N MET A 344 -18.79 -11.44 -10.73
CA MET A 344 -18.11 -10.33 -10.04
C MET A 344 -17.00 -10.89 -9.13
N ALA A 345 -15.81 -10.28 -9.19
CA ALA A 345 -14.69 -10.55 -8.29
C ALA A 345 -14.17 -9.22 -7.69
N PRO A 346 -14.38 -8.95 -6.39
CA PRO A 346 -15.06 -9.79 -5.40
C PRO A 346 -16.56 -9.95 -5.67
N SER A 347 -17.18 -10.90 -4.96
CA SER A 347 -18.59 -11.29 -5.16
C SER A 347 -19.54 -10.69 -4.12
N HIS A 348 -19.03 -10.49 -2.90
CA HIS A 348 -19.75 -10.00 -1.73
C HIS A 348 -18.81 -9.15 -0.88
N ALA A 349 -19.38 -8.17 -0.18
CA ALA A 349 -18.75 -7.48 0.95
C ALA A 349 -19.69 -7.49 2.16
N THR A 350 -19.15 -7.43 3.37
CA THR A 350 -19.91 -7.15 4.61
C THR A 350 -19.34 -5.95 5.33
N LEU A 351 -20.20 -5.11 5.90
CA LEU A 351 -19.82 -4.03 6.80
C LEU A 351 -20.09 -4.46 8.25
N ARG A 352 -19.11 -4.24 9.13
CA ARG A 352 -19.18 -4.58 10.54
C ARG A 352 -19.05 -3.35 11.42
N VAL A 353 -19.76 -3.36 12.55
CA VAL A 353 -19.70 -2.33 13.59
C VAL A 353 -19.33 -2.95 14.94
N ALA A 354 -18.57 -2.21 15.74
CA ALA A 354 -18.33 -2.52 17.14
C ALA A 354 -18.18 -1.25 17.99
N PRO A 355 -18.50 -1.31 19.29
CA PRO A 355 -18.02 -0.37 20.30
C PRO A 355 -16.49 -0.20 20.25
N PHE A 356 -16.01 1.03 20.45
CA PHE A 356 -14.59 1.34 20.60
C PHE A 356 -14.35 2.02 21.95
N ALA A 357 -13.36 1.53 22.70
CA ALA A 357 -12.93 2.06 23.99
C ALA A 357 -11.40 2.04 24.05
N ASP A 358 -10.79 3.20 24.17
CA ASP A 358 -9.34 3.41 24.12
C ASP A 358 -8.99 4.70 24.89
N SER A 359 -8.91 4.56 26.21
CA SER A 359 -8.59 5.67 27.12
C SER A 359 -7.23 6.30 26.82
N ASP A 360 -6.29 5.52 26.29
CA ASP A 360 -4.92 5.93 26.05
C ASP A 360 -4.80 6.71 24.73
N PHE A 361 -5.54 6.32 23.69
CA PHE A 361 -5.76 7.16 22.51
C PHE A 361 -6.52 8.44 22.86
N VAL A 362 -7.61 8.37 23.64
CA VAL A 362 -8.34 9.59 24.06
C VAL A 362 -7.43 10.54 24.85
N ALA A 363 -6.59 10.02 25.77
CA ALA A 363 -5.65 10.82 26.52
C ALA A 363 -4.53 11.42 25.66
N SER A 364 -3.93 10.63 24.75
CA SER A 364 -2.80 11.06 23.92
C SER A 364 -3.20 11.93 22.73
N HIS A 365 -4.40 11.75 22.17
CA HIS A 365 -4.87 12.47 20.98
C HIS A 365 -5.80 13.64 21.31
N ILE A 366 -6.70 13.51 22.28
CA ILE A 366 -7.66 14.57 22.68
C ILE A 366 -7.19 15.29 23.94
N GLY A 367 -6.71 14.53 24.93
CA GLY A 367 -6.18 15.05 26.19
C GLY A 367 -4.96 15.94 26.01
N PHE A 368 -4.04 15.59 25.12
CA PHE A 368 -2.83 16.36 24.81
C PHE A 368 -3.09 17.86 24.58
N TRP A 369 -4.06 18.20 23.71
CA TRP A 369 -4.40 19.59 23.38
C TRP A 369 -4.92 20.43 24.56
N HIS A 370 -5.26 19.80 25.69
CA HIS A 370 -5.64 20.52 26.91
C HIS A 370 -4.44 21.20 27.59
N ASN A 371 -3.22 20.67 27.42
CA ASN A 371 -2.01 21.14 28.10
C ASN A 371 -0.73 20.80 27.32
N VAL A 372 -0.53 21.48 26.19
CA VAL A 372 0.68 21.37 25.36
C VAL A 372 1.77 22.25 25.97
N TYR A 373 2.73 21.64 26.69
CA TYR A 373 3.84 22.32 27.39
C TYR A 373 3.42 23.48 28.34
N GLY A 374 2.25 23.38 28.98
CA GLY A 374 1.70 24.43 29.84
C GLY A 374 0.64 25.31 29.16
N PHE A 375 0.44 25.18 27.85
CA PHE A 375 -0.49 25.98 27.07
C PHE A 375 -1.76 25.20 26.71
N ASN A 376 -2.92 25.84 26.88
CA ASN A 376 -4.20 25.30 26.44
C ASN A 376 -4.36 25.53 24.93
N MET A 377 -4.39 24.45 24.15
CA MET A 377 -4.52 24.46 22.69
C MET A 377 -5.83 23.80 22.21
N LYS A 378 -6.89 23.81 23.04
CA LYS A 378 -8.21 23.22 22.74
C LYS A 378 -8.85 23.71 21.42
N SER A 379 -8.42 24.84 20.86
CA SER A 379 -8.84 25.28 19.52
C SER A 379 -8.48 24.28 18.42
N MET A 380 -7.44 23.47 18.61
CA MET A 380 -7.03 22.40 17.68
C MET A 380 -7.97 21.18 17.72
N LEU A 381 -8.92 21.13 18.65
CA LEU A 381 -9.98 20.10 18.71
C LEU A 381 -11.23 20.48 17.89
N THR A 382 -11.21 21.60 17.17
CA THR A 382 -12.35 22.03 16.34
C THR A 382 -12.53 21.03 15.20
N GLY A 383 -13.70 20.37 15.12
CA GLY A 383 -13.98 19.35 14.10
C GLY A 383 -13.63 17.91 14.50
N ILE A 384 -12.89 17.67 15.59
CA ILE A 384 -12.33 16.33 15.91
C ILE A 384 -13.37 15.24 16.19
N TYR A 385 -14.61 15.62 16.48
CA TYR A 385 -15.76 14.72 16.67
C TYR A 385 -16.76 14.78 15.49
N ASP A 386 -16.57 15.70 14.55
CA ASP A 386 -17.39 15.87 13.34
C ASP A 386 -16.81 15.06 12.15
N GLU A 387 -15.59 14.54 12.28
CA GLU A 387 -14.86 13.80 11.23
C GLU A 387 -14.57 12.35 11.64
N ALA A 388 -14.60 11.44 10.66
CA ALA A 388 -14.29 10.03 10.85
C ALA A 388 -12.79 9.77 10.64
N LEU A 389 -12.15 9.12 11.60
CA LEU A 389 -10.70 8.84 11.53
C LEU A 389 -10.43 7.49 10.87
N VAL A 390 -9.48 7.44 9.94
CA VAL A 390 -8.96 6.17 9.38
C VAL A 390 -7.66 5.83 10.09
N ARG A 391 -7.64 4.75 10.88
CA ARG A 391 -6.48 4.28 11.65
C ARG A 391 -6.54 2.78 11.90
N THR A 392 -5.38 2.17 12.13
CA THR A 392 -5.30 0.80 12.68
C THR A 392 -5.60 0.79 14.18
N VAL A 393 -6.39 -0.19 14.60
CA VAL A 393 -7.06 -0.30 15.90
C VAL A 393 -6.65 -1.62 16.56
N PRO A 394 -6.06 -1.61 17.78
CA PRO A 394 -5.72 -2.85 18.47
C PRO A 394 -6.98 -3.64 18.89
N PRO A 395 -7.03 -4.98 18.74
CA PRO A 395 -8.17 -5.80 19.19
C PRO A 395 -8.61 -5.56 20.63
N SER A 396 -7.67 -5.21 21.52
CA SER A 396 -7.93 -4.88 22.94
C SER A 396 -8.74 -3.60 23.17
N THR A 397 -9.07 -2.84 22.12
CA THR A 397 -9.90 -1.63 22.18
C THR A 397 -11.34 -1.87 21.70
N ILE A 398 -11.68 -3.13 21.40
CA ILE A 398 -13.01 -3.57 20.94
C ILE A 398 -13.67 -4.44 22.03
N PRO A 399 -14.32 -3.85 23.06
CA PRO A 399 -14.76 -4.55 24.27
C PRO A 399 -16.05 -5.39 24.10
N ALA A 400 -16.39 -5.80 22.87
CA ALA A 400 -17.67 -6.41 22.52
C ALA A 400 -17.56 -7.39 21.35
N GLU A 401 -18.63 -8.16 21.09
CA GLU A 401 -18.75 -8.92 19.84
C GLU A 401 -19.19 -7.98 18.72
N SER A 402 -18.46 -7.99 17.60
CA SER A 402 -18.73 -7.15 16.42
C SER A 402 -19.78 -7.78 15.51
N GLU A 403 -20.60 -6.95 14.89
CA GLU A 403 -21.82 -7.38 14.19
C GLU A 403 -21.83 -6.94 12.73
N ILE A 404 -22.35 -7.79 11.84
CA ILE A 404 -22.57 -7.45 10.43
C ILE A 404 -23.90 -6.70 10.31
N PHE A 405 -23.86 -5.39 10.07
CA PHE A 405 -25.07 -4.56 9.90
C PHE A 405 -25.52 -4.45 8.43
N LEU A 406 -24.63 -4.78 7.48
CA LEU A 406 -24.97 -4.84 6.05
C LEU A 406 -24.13 -5.90 5.31
N THR A 407 -24.81 -6.69 4.49
CA THR A 407 -24.21 -7.54 3.45
C THR A 407 -24.52 -6.94 2.08
N LEU A 408 -23.49 -6.79 1.23
CA LEU A 408 -23.56 -6.22 -0.11
C LEU A 408 -23.36 -7.34 -1.15
N PRO A 409 -24.43 -7.91 -1.74
CA PRO A 409 -24.32 -8.86 -2.84
C PRO A 409 -23.99 -8.11 -4.15
N LEU A 410 -22.71 -8.11 -4.54
CA LEU A 410 -22.18 -7.21 -5.58
C LEU A 410 -22.75 -7.51 -6.98
N HIS A 411 -23.31 -8.71 -7.17
CA HIS A 411 -24.02 -9.13 -8.39
C HIS A 411 -25.42 -8.50 -8.58
N THR A 412 -26.04 -7.95 -7.53
CA THR A 412 -27.46 -7.53 -7.55
C THR A 412 -27.76 -6.19 -6.89
N ILE A 413 -26.94 -5.73 -5.93
CA ILE A 413 -27.16 -4.48 -5.19
C ILE A 413 -27.20 -3.25 -6.13
N THR A 414 -28.09 -2.31 -5.86
CA THR A 414 -28.27 -1.07 -6.66
C THR A 414 -27.61 0.14 -5.99
N VAL A 415 -27.31 1.19 -6.77
CA VAL A 415 -26.73 2.44 -6.25
C VAL A 415 -27.61 3.06 -5.15
N GLN A 416 -28.94 2.92 -5.27
CA GLN A 416 -29.91 3.42 -4.29
C GLN A 416 -29.81 2.68 -2.94
N GLU A 417 -29.31 1.45 -2.90
CA GLU A 417 -29.12 0.67 -1.67
C GLU A 417 -27.79 0.99 -0.96
N LEU A 418 -26.89 1.76 -1.58
CA LEU A 418 -25.64 2.22 -0.97
C LEU A 418 -25.84 3.41 -0.01
N SER A 419 -27.01 4.06 -0.05
CA SER A 419 -27.46 5.00 0.98
C SER A 419 -28.55 4.33 1.82
N PHE A 420 -28.27 4.11 3.10
CA PHE A 420 -29.07 3.23 3.94
C PHE A 420 -29.09 3.65 5.42
N LEU A 421 -30.01 3.03 6.18
CA LEU A 421 -30.01 3.01 7.64
C LEU A 421 -30.34 1.57 8.07
N LYS A 422 -29.44 0.94 8.85
CA LYS A 422 -29.54 -0.47 9.26
C LYS A 422 -29.42 -0.60 10.78
N GLU A 423 -30.21 -1.50 11.35
CA GLU A 423 -30.22 -1.77 12.80
C GLU A 423 -29.08 -2.71 13.22
N PHE A 424 -28.64 -2.59 14.47
CA PHE A 424 -27.61 -3.45 15.08
C PHE A 424 -27.89 -3.68 16.59
N GLU A 425 -27.39 -4.78 17.16
CA GLU A 425 -27.45 -5.23 18.54
C GLU A 425 -26.14 -5.91 19.01
N VAL A 426 -25.18 -5.12 19.49
CA VAL A 426 -23.90 -5.60 20.03
C VAL A 426 -23.98 -5.90 21.53
N THR A 427 -23.20 -6.86 22.03
CA THR A 427 -23.13 -7.21 23.47
C THR A 427 -21.70 -7.16 24.00
N MET A 428 -21.54 -6.50 25.15
CA MET A 428 -20.25 -6.23 25.80
C MET A 428 -19.60 -7.52 26.32
N LYS A 429 -18.35 -7.77 25.91
CA LYS A 429 -17.52 -8.89 26.36
C LYS A 429 -16.85 -8.63 27.69
N GLU A 430 -16.66 -7.37 28.07
CA GLU A 430 -16.00 -6.97 29.31
C GLU A 430 -16.56 -5.65 29.88
N ASP A 431 -15.96 -5.20 30.98
CA ASP A 431 -16.28 -3.93 31.63
C ASP A 431 -15.36 -2.84 31.06
N VAL A 432 -15.91 -1.68 30.71
CA VAL A 432 -15.11 -0.49 30.32
C VAL A 432 -15.64 0.77 31.01
N ASP A 433 -14.75 1.72 31.29
CA ASP A 433 -15.10 2.96 32.02
C ASP A 433 -15.85 3.99 31.15
N SER A 434 -15.72 3.88 29.82
CA SER A 434 -16.38 4.75 28.83
C SER A 434 -16.63 4.01 27.51
N LEU A 435 -17.59 4.52 26.73
CA LEU A 435 -17.68 4.27 25.29
C LEU A 435 -17.08 5.49 24.57
N ASP A 436 -15.89 5.34 24.01
CA ASP A 436 -15.13 6.47 23.44
C ASP A 436 -15.49 6.72 21.97
N GLY A 437 -15.93 5.67 21.27
CA GLY A 437 -16.39 5.76 19.89
C GLY A 437 -17.05 4.48 19.38
N TRP A 438 -17.13 4.40 18.05
CA TRP A 438 -17.46 3.20 17.31
C TRP A 438 -16.35 2.89 16.30
N ALA A 439 -16.10 1.61 16.08
CA ALA A 439 -15.23 1.12 15.01
C ALA A 439 -16.08 0.48 13.91
N ILE A 440 -15.80 0.84 12.66
CA ILE A 440 -16.39 0.24 11.46
C ILE A 440 -15.27 -0.27 10.55
N TRP A 441 -15.46 -1.46 10.00
CA TRP A 441 -14.58 -2.09 9.02
C TRP A 441 -15.40 -2.99 8.10
N PHE A 442 -14.73 -3.65 7.14
CA PHE A 442 -15.40 -4.53 6.20
C PHE A 442 -14.69 -5.87 6.00
N ASP A 443 -15.41 -6.82 5.42
CA ASP A 443 -14.89 -8.09 4.94
C ASP A 443 -15.27 -8.30 3.48
N ILE A 444 -14.41 -8.98 2.73
CA ILE A 444 -14.56 -9.24 1.29
C ILE A 444 -14.54 -10.74 1.02
N PHE A 445 -15.44 -11.23 0.15
CA PHE A 445 -15.55 -12.65 -0.20
C PHE A 445 -15.58 -12.86 -1.72
N PHE A 446 -14.76 -13.80 -2.19
CA PHE A 446 -14.65 -14.18 -3.59
C PHE A 446 -15.28 -15.57 -3.81
N MET A 447 -16.56 -15.60 -4.15
CA MET A 447 -17.27 -16.84 -4.46
C MET A 447 -17.09 -17.22 -5.94
N PRO A 448 -16.84 -18.50 -6.29
CA PRO A 448 -16.56 -18.94 -7.67
C PRO A 448 -17.82 -19.07 -8.56
N SER A 449 -18.99 -18.60 -8.13
CA SER A 449 -20.21 -18.64 -8.93
C SER A 449 -21.20 -17.55 -8.51
N ARG A 450 -21.87 -16.95 -9.50
CA ARG A 450 -22.87 -15.89 -9.36
C ARG A 450 -23.97 -16.19 -8.33
N ASP A 451 -24.46 -17.42 -8.31
CA ASP A 451 -25.58 -17.86 -7.46
C ASP A 451 -25.15 -18.27 -6.03
N SER A 452 -23.88 -18.05 -5.68
CA SER A 452 -23.31 -18.44 -4.38
C SER A 452 -23.65 -17.41 -3.31
N ALA A 453 -24.41 -17.79 -2.27
CA ALA A 453 -24.59 -16.96 -1.08
C ALA A 453 -23.46 -17.17 -0.06
N ILE A 454 -23.18 -16.13 0.73
CA ILE A 454 -22.45 -16.25 2.00
C ILE A 454 -23.43 -16.38 3.18
N PRO A 455 -23.05 -16.99 4.32
CA PRO A 455 -23.89 -17.00 5.52
C PRO A 455 -24.15 -15.58 6.07
N ASP A 456 -25.29 -15.37 6.73
CA ASP A 456 -25.63 -14.08 7.36
C ASP A 456 -24.59 -13.64 8.41
N ASN A 457 -23.90 -14.61 9.02
CA ASN A 457 -22.83 -14.42 10.00
C ASN A 457 -21.43 -14.79 9.43
N ALA A 458 -21.18 -14.56 8.14
CA ALA A 458 -19.93 -14.94 7.48
C ALA A 458 -18.69 -14.30 8.13
N ILE A 459 -17.73 -15.13 8.54
CA ILE A 459 -16.41 -14.69 9.04
C ILE A 459 -15.34 -15.16 8.03
N PRO A 460 -14.46 -14.28 7.50
CA PRO A 460 -13.45 -14.66 6.51
C PRO A 460 -12.57 -15.84 6.93
N SER A 461 -12.10 -15.87 8.18
CA SER A 461 -11.28 -16.97 8.71
C SER A 461 -12.04 -18.30 8.92
N GLU A 462 -13.36 -18.32 8.75
CA GLU A 462 -14.14 -19.56 8.61
C GLU A 462 -14.43 -19.91 7.14
N MET A 463 -14.50 -18.92 6.26
CA MET A 463 -14.70 -19.13 4.81
C MET A 463 -13.41 -19.65 4.16
N GLN A 464 -12.24 -19.13 4.56
CA GLN A 464 -10.92 -19.67 4.21
C GLN A 464 -10.80 -21.15 4.55
N LYS A 465 -11.23 -21.58 5.74
CA LYS A 465 -11.26 -23.00 6.18
C LYS A 465 -12.19 -23.89 5.35
N LYS A 466 -13.07 -23.30 4.53
CA LYS A 466 -13.99 -23.99 3.60
C LYS A 466 -13.49 -23.92 2.15
N GLY A 467 -12.29 -23.39 1.90
CA GLY A 467 -11.71 -23.21 0.57
C GLY A 467 -12.26 -21.99 -0.20
N VAL A 468 -12.86 -21.02 0.49
CA VAL A 468 -13.32 -19.76 -0.10
C VAL A 468 -12.32 -18.66 0.21
N VAL A 469 -11.80 -18.01 -0.83
CA VAL A 469 -10.91 -16.84 -0.68
C VAL A 469 -11.71 -15.66 -0.14
N ALA A 470 -11.26 -15.12 0.99
CA ALA A 470 -11.90 -14.01 1.70
C ALA A 470 -10.87 -13.33 2.61
N PHE A 471 -11.07 -12.05 2.90
CA PHE A 471 -10.27 -11.30 3.88
C PHE A 471 -11.13 -10.36 4.73
N THR A 472 -10.57 -9.89 5.84
CA THR A 472 -11.14 -8.85 6.72
C THR A 472 -10.20 -7.65 6.75
N THR A 473 -10.75 -6.45 6.86
CA THR A 473 -9.98 -5.26 7.29
C THR A 473 -10.15 -5.00 8.78
N GLY A 474 -10.77 -5.91 9.54
CA GLY A 474 -11.02 -5.76 10.97
C GLY A 474 -9.80 -5.94 11.87
N PRO A 475 -9.87 -5.50 13.15
CA PRO A 475 -8.75 -5.56 14.10
C PRO A 475 -8.14 -6.95 14.32
N ASP A 476 -8.96 -8.01 14.27
CA ASP A 476 -8.51 -9.40 14.41
C ASP A 476 -7.74 -9.94 13.19
N GLY A 477 -7.63 -9.15 12.11
CA GLY A 477 -6.90 -9.49 10.89
C GLY A 477 -5.42 -9.06 10.90
N LYS A 478 -4.73 -9.34 9.80
CA LYS A 478 -3.47 -8.64 9.48
C LYS A 478 -3.83 -7.25 8.96
N GLU A 479 -3.00 -6.25 9.27
CA GLU A 479 -3.18 -4.88 8.79
C GLU A 479 -3.29 -4.81 7.25
N THR A 480 -4.20 -3.94 6.80
CA THR A 480 -4.47 -3.61 5.39
C THR A 480 -4.45 -2.09 5.26
N HIS A 481 -4.18 -1.55 4.07
CA HIS A 481 -4.06 -0.10 3.89
C HIS A 481 -5.38 0.67 4.12
N TRP A 482 -6.53 -0.01 4.08
CA TRP A 482 -7.84 0.54 4.47
C TRP A 482 -7.99 0.78 5.98
N GLN A 483 -7.24 0.04 6.78
CA GLN A 483 -7.30 0.05 8.25
C GLN A 483 -8.75 -0.05 8.75
N GLN A 484 -9.13 0.71 9.79
CA GLN A 484 -10.51 0.78 10.31
C GLN A 484 -10.98 2.24 10.42
N THR A 485 -12.29 2.45 10.32
CA THR A 485 -12.93 3.76 10.48
C THR A 485 -13.42 3.95 11.91
N ILE A 486 -12.85 4.91 12.63
CA ILE A 486 -13.19 5.27 14.01
C ILE A 486 -14.07 6.52 14.06
N LEU A 487 -15.18 6.41 14.78
CA LEU A 487 -16.23 7.41 14.95
C LEU A 487 -16.24 7.86 16.43
N LEU A 488 -15.52 8.93 16.77
CA LEU A 488 -15.36 9.39 18.17
C LEU A 488 -16.60 10.11 18.70
N ILE A 489 -17.06 9.75 19.89
CA ILE A 489 -18.28 10.31 20.49
C ILE A 489 -18.01 11.66 21.18
N ASP A 490 -18.76 12.71 20.83
CA ASP A 490 -18.76 13.95 21.61
C ASP A 490 -19.61 13.79 22.88
N HIS A 491 -18.94 13.46 23.99
CA HIS A 491 -19.54 13.49 25.33
C HIS A 491 -19.84 14.93 25.81
N GLY A 492 -19.20 15.94 25.22
CA GLY A 492 -19.42 17.37 25.43
C GLY A 492 -19.17 17.83 26.87
N LYS A 493 -20.23 17.84 27.67
CA LYS A 493 -20.20 18.16 29.12
C LYS A 493 -20.78 17.07 30.01
N LYS A 494 -21.24 15.96 29.43
CA LYS A 494 -21.58 14.75 30.18
C LYS A 494 -20.30 14.10 30.69
N LYS A 495 -20.42 13.23 31.68
CA LYS A 495 -19.42 12.18 31.89
C LYS A 495 -19.86 10.96 31.08
N PRO A 496 -18.94 10.26 30.40
CA PRO A 496 -19.23 8.94 29.84
C PRO A 496 -19.82 8.00 30.90
N VAL A 497 -20.65 7.05 30.46
CA VAL A 497 -21.23 6.02 31.32
C VAL A 497 -20.43 4.72 31.18
N ALA A 498 -19.91 4.21 32.29
CA ALA A 498 -19.21 2.93 32.32
C ALA A 498 -20.15 1.77 31.93
N LEU A 499 -19.65 0.91 31.05
CA LEU A 499 -20.36 -0.27 30.53
C LEU A 499 -19.88 -1.53 31.26
N LYS A 500 -20.76 -2.54 31.29
CA LYS A 500 -20.54 -3.81 31.99
C LYS A 500 -20.73 -5.01 31.09
N LYS A 501 -19.93 -6.04 31.34
CA LYS A 501 -19.97 -7.33 30.65
C LYS A 501 -21.40 -7.88 30.60
N GLY A 502 -21.87 -8.20 29.41
CA GLY A 502 -23.23 -8.70 29.17
C GLY A 502 -24.32 -7.63 29.09
N GLN A 503 -24.00 -6.33 29.18
CA GLN A 503 -24.92 -5.30 28.69
C GLN A 503 -24.97 -5.33 27.16
N THR A 504 -26.15 -5.05 26.62
CA THR A 504 -26.41 -4.94 25.18
C THR A 504 -26.53 -3.46 24.79
N ILE A 505 -26.02 -3.09 23.62
CA ILE A 505 -26.25 -1.78 23.00
C ILE A 505 -26.96 -2.02 21.67
N LYS A 506 -28.14 -1.43 21.51
CA LYS A 506 -28.91 -1.47 20.26
C LYS A 506 -28.78 -0.14 19.54
N GLY A 507 -28.80 -0.14 18.23
CA GLY A 507 -28.62 1.10 17.48
C GLY A 507 -28.93 1.00 16.01
N LYS A 508 -28.52 2.04 15.28
CA LYS A 508 -28.60 2.13 13.82
C LYS A 508 -27.32 2.73 13.25
N VAL A 509 -26.76 2.12 12.21
CA VAL A 509 -25.71 2.71 11.37
C VAL A 509 -26.34 3.17 10.06
N GLY A 510 -26.11 4.42 9.69
CA GLY A 510 -26.55 5.03 8.45
C GLY A 510 -25.38 5.53 7.62
N TYR A 511 -25.48 5.37 6.30
CA TYR A 511 -24.52 5.84 5.32
C TYR A 511 -25.27 6.71 4.30
N GLN A 512 -24.73 7.89 3.98
CA GLN A 512 -25.30 8.77 2.97
C GLN A 512 -24.19 9.45 2.16
N LYS A 513 -24.20 9.28 0.84
CA LYS A 513 -23.38 10.06 -0.08
C LYS A 513 -23.83 11.53 0.00
N LYS A 514 -22.89 12.47 0.09
CA LYS A 514 -23.18 13.86 0.49
C LYS A 514 -24.01 14.62 -0.58
N GLU A 515 -25.35 14.54 -0.47
CA GLU A 515 -26.36 14.89 -1.50
C GLU A 515 -26.25 16.28 -2.14
N LYS A 516 -25.45 17.20 -1.58
CA LYS A 516 -25.32 18.55 -2.13
C LYS A 516 -24.66 18.61 -3.50
N ASP A 517 -23.87 17.61 -3.91
CA ASP A 517 -23.35 17.50 -5.28
C ASP A 517 -23.33 16.04 -5.74
N GLU A 518 -23.90 15.72 -6.91
CA GLU A 518 -24.07 14.34 -7.42
C GLU A 518 -22.74 13.59 -7.63
N LYS A 519 -21.64 14.34 -7.79
CA LYS A 519 -20.27 13.81 -7.88
C LYS A 519 -19.47 13.91 -6.57
N SER A 520 -20.11 14.14 -5.43
CA SER A 520 -19.41 14.17 -4.14
C SER A 520 -18.81 12.78 -3.84
N ARG A 521 -17.50 12.75 -3.54
CA ARG A 521 -16.75 11.56 -3.14
C ARG A 521 -16.76 11.33 -1.63
N SER A 522 -17.20 12.33 -0.86
CA SER A 522 -17.31 12.29 0.60
C SER A 522 -18.56 11.53 1.06
N LEU A 523 -18.41 10.84 2.19
CA LEU A 523 -19.43 10.00 2.81
C LEU A 523 -19.78 10.58 4.18
N ASP A 524 -21.07 10.79 4.44
CA ASP A 524 -21.55 11.06 5.80
C ASP A 524 -22.00 9.74 6.45
N ILE A 525 -21.44 9.42 7.61
CA ILE A 525 -21.78 8.25 8.42
C ILE A 525 -22.52 8.72 9.66
N THR A 526 -23.71 8.18 9.92
CA THR A 526 -24.55 8.52 11.06
C THR A 526 -24.74 7.30 11.95
N LEU A 527 -24.71 7.47 13.27
CA LEU A 527 -24.91 6.36 14.21
C LEU A 527 -25.82 6.79 15.37
N GLU A 528 -26.90 6.03 15.59
CA GLU A 528 -27.82 6.14 16.72
C GLU A 528 -27.59 4.96 17.67
N TRP A 529 -27.56 5.16 19.00
CA TRP A 529 -27.36 4.06 19.96
C TRP A 529 -28.13 4.24 21.27
N ASP A 530 -28.49 3.10 21.87
CA ASP A 530 -29.31 2.93 23.07
C ASP A 530 -28.68 1.83 23.95
N VAL A 531 -27.96 2.25 25.01
CA VAL A 531 -27.34 1.32 25.96
C VAL A 531 -28.40 0.78 26.91
N GLN A 532 -28.47 -0.54 27.07
CA GLN A 532 -29.40 -1.18 28.00
C GLN A 532 -29.21 -0.66 29.44
N GLN A 533 -30.18 0.14 29.91
CA GLN A 533 -30.16 0.83 31.21
C GLN A 533 -29.05 1.91 31.37
N GLY A 534 -28.43 2.33 30.26
CA GLY A 534 -27.38 3.35 30.22
C GLY A 534 -27.83 4.63 29.50
N GLU A 535 -26.93 5.21 28.71
CA GLU A 535 -27.19 6.41 27.92
C GLU A 535 -27.68 6.12 26.50
N LYS A 536 -28.17 7.17 25.84
CA LYS A 536 -28.51 7.16 24.40
C LYS A 536 -27.77 8.29 23.70
N GLY A 537 -27.33 8.02 22.48
CA GLY A 537 -26.65 8.99 21.62
C GLY A 537 -27.11 8.91 20.17
N ALA A 538 -26.86 9.98 19.44
CA ALA A 538 -27.02 10.07 18.00
C ALA A 538 -26.01 11.12 17.50
N GLN A 539 -25.16 10.75 16.56
CA GLN A 539 -24.09 11.61 16.04
C GLN A 539 -23.83 11.26 14.56
N GLN A 540 -23.27 12.22 13.83
CA GLN A 540 -22.87 12.08 12.43
C GLN A 540 -21.40 12.51 12.31
N TRP A 541 -20.64 11.78 11.50
CA TRP A 541 -19.26 12.06 11.15
C TRP A 541 -19.14 12.15 9.63
N ALA A 542 -18.28 13.05 9.15
CA ALA A 542 -17.90 13.14 7.74
C ALA A 542 -16.59 12.38 7.49
N LEU A 543 -16.58 11.53 6.47
CA LEU A 543 -15.38 10.94 5.87
C LEU A 543 -15.17 11.65 4.53
N GLN A 544 -14.08 12.42 4.40
CA GLN A 544 -13.90 13.45 3.38
C GLN A 544 -12.63 13.29 2.55
#